data_AF-A0A6F8PLX5-F1
#
_entry.id   AF-A0A6F8PLX5-F1
#
_cell.length_a   1.000
_cell.length_b   1.000
_cell.length_c   1.000
_cell.angle_alpha   90.00
_cell.angle_beta   90.00
_cell.angle_gamma   90.00
#
_symmetry.space_group_name_H-M   'P 1'
#
loop_
_entity.id
_entity.type
_entity.pdbx_description
1 polymer ?
#
loop_
_entity_poly.entity_id
_entity_poly.type
_entity_poly.pdbx_seq_one_letter_code
_entity_poly.pdbx_strand_id
1 'polypeptide(L)'
;MIESLIAPVSEWLIKKGQDKIKESAEFQNTRLAIRQAVVRELRLNRAFIDEVIKLKEDVTGLTLAMAEELEVSAFNKLEDSFMPIELFFDCERPALDEESSDGQFLNWASQLENEALWVERIYMRLRILRARWRCSKVPKNKSVQYVRWLIDTWLKQQTNRNRTF
;
A
#
# COMPACT_ATOMS: atom_id res chain seq x y z
N MET A 1 16.82 -6.66 3.26
CA MET A 1 16.18 -6.52 4.60
C MET A 1 14.79 -7.14 4.65
N ILE A 2 13.83 -6.76 3.78
CA ILE A 2 12.54 -7.48 3.72
C ILE A 2 12.75 -8.92 3.20
N GLU A 3 13.54 -9.13 2.15
CA GLU A 3 13.87 -10.48 1.64
C GLU A 3 14.43 -11.42 2.71
N SER A 4 15.35 -10.92 3.55
CA SER A 4 15.92 -11.67 4.67
C SER A 4 14.90 -11.97 5.79
N LEU A 5 13.80 -11.21 5.85
CA LEU A 5 12.68 -11.49 6.74
C LEU A 5 11.71 -12.48 6.13
N ILE A 6 11.52 -12.47 4.81
CA ILE A 6 10.56 -13.35 4.14
C ILE A 6 11.09 -14.78 3.97
N ALA A 7 12.38 -14.96 3.67
CA ALA A 7 12.97 -16.29 3.46
C ALA A 7 12.76 -17.28 4.63
N PRO A 8 12.88 -16.88 5.91
CA PRO A 8 12.53 -17.75 7.04
C PRO A 8 11.03 -18.11 7.09
N VAL A 9 10.14 -17.19 6.71
CA VAL A 9 8.69 -17.42 6.73
C VAL A 9 8.28 -18.39 5.63
N SER A 10 8.86 -18.28 4.43
CA SER A 10 8.57 -19.21 3.33
C SER A 10 9.03 -20.63 3.67
N GLU A 11 10.21 -20.79 4.26
CA GLU A 11 10.68 -22.09 4.75
C GLU A 11 9.76 -22.69 5.82
N TRP A 12 9.26 -21.87 6.74
CA TRP A 12 8.34 -22.34 7.77
C TRP A 12 6.99 -22.73 7.21
N LEU A 13 6.45 -21.98 6.25
CA LEU A 13 5.19 -22.30 5.57
C LEU A 13 5.23 -23.70 4.97
N ILE A 14 6.32 -24.01 4.27
CA ILE A 14 6.54 -25.31 3.63
C ILE A 14 6.64 -26.41 4.70
N LYS A 15 7.27 -26.14 5.86
CA LYS A 15 7.58 -27.15 6.89
C LYS A 15 6.46 -27.37 7.92
N LYS A 16 5.65 -26.35 8.27
CA LYS A 16 4.76 -26.37 9.46
C LYS A 16 3.28 -26.07 9.16
N GLY A 17 2.95 -25.56 7.98
CA GLY A 17 1.60 -25.12 7.62
C GLY A 17 1.23 -23.74 8.21
N GLN A 18 0.24 -23.07 7.61
CA GLN A 18 -0.11 -21.66 7.91
C GLN A 18 -0.50 -21.40 9.37
N ASP A 19 -1.30 -22.26 9.98
CA ASP A 19 -1.93 -21.98 11.28
C ASP A 19 -0.91 -21.93 12.42
N LYS A 20 0.10 -22.82 12.41
CA LYS A 20 1.14 -22.87 13.45
C LYS A 20 2.13 -21.70 13.39
N ILE A 21 2.22 -21.01 12.25
CA ILE A 21 3.19 -19.94 12.03
C ILE A 21 2.66 -18.62 12.58
N LYS A 22 1.35 -18.39 12.43
CA LYS A 22 0.68 -17.16 12.90
C LYS A 22 0.87 -16.95 14.41
N GLU A 23 1.02 -18.01 15.20
CA GLU A 23 1.20 -17.91 16.65
C GLU A 23 2.66 -17.68 17.09
N SER A 24 3.63 -17.83 16.19
CA SER A 24 5.05 -17.69 16.56
C SER A 24 5.47 -16.23 16.71
N ALA A 25 6.21 -15.92 17.77
CA ALA A 25 6.73 -14.57 18.04
C ALA A 25 7.63 -14.05 16.89
N GLU A 26 8.42 -14.94 16.29
CA GLU A 26 9.32 -14.62 15.17
C GLU A 26 8.54 -14.20 13.92
N PHE A 27 7.45 -14.90 13.62
CA PHE A 27 6.54 -14.51 12.55
C PHE A 27 5.84 -13.20 12.84
N GLN A 28 5.37 -12.98 14.08
CA GLN A 28 4.72 -11.72 14.47
C GLN A 28 5.67 -10.51 14.33
N ASN A 29 6.93 -10.67 14.73
CA ASN A 29 7.96 -9.64 14.54
C ASN A 29 8.24 -9.38 13.06
N THR A 30 8.31 -10.44 12.26
CA THR A 30 8.48 -10.34 10.81
C THR A 30 7.32 -9.61 10.15
N ARG A 31 6.09 -9.99 10.51
CA ARG A 31 4.85 -9.36 10.05
C ARG A 31 4.86 -7.88 10.39
N LEU A 32 5.20 -7.52 11.63
CA LEU A 32 5.29 -6.12 12.05
C LEU A 32 6.33 -5.35 11.23
N ALA A 33 7.52 -5.90 11.03
CA ALA A 33 8.59 -5.27 10.25
C ALA A 33 8.19 -5.03 8.79
N ILE A 34 7.55 -6.01 8.15
CA ILE A 34 7.01 -5.90 6.78
C ILE A 34 5.96 -4.78 6.72
N ARG A 35 4.99 -4.79 7.65
CA ARG A 35 3.95 -3.76 7.72
C ARG A 35 4.56 -2.37 7.89
N GLN A 36 5.56 -2.22 8.77
CA GLN A 36 6.24 -0.95 8.98
C GLN A 36 6.98 -0.47 7.73
N ALA A 37 7.60 -1.37 6.96
CA ALA A 37 8.25 -1.00 5.71
C ALA A 37 7.24 -0.48 4.68
N VAL A 38 6.11 -1.19 4.50
CA VAL A 38 5.01 -0.74 3.63
C VAL A 38 4.44 0.60 4.11
N VAL A 39 4.24 0.80 5.42
CA VAL A 39 3.77 2.08 5.96
C VAL A 39 4.72 3.23 5.63
N ARG A 40 6.04 3.04 5.78
CA ARG A 40 7.04 4.08 5.47
C ARG A 40 7.02 4.44 3.99
N GLU A 41 7.00 3.43 3.13
CA GLU A 41 6.91 3.60 1.68
C GLU A 41 5.63 4.34 1.27
N LEU A 42 4.48 3.95 1.83
CA LEU A 42 3.21 4.62 1.55
C LEU A 42 3.18 6.07 2.05
N ARG A 43 3.80 6.38 3.19
CA ARG A 43 3.94 7.77 3.66
C ARG A 43 4.76 8.62 2.70
N LEU A 44 5.87 8.09 2.19
CA LEU A 44 6.71 8.77 1.21
C LEU A 44 5.95 9.03 -0.10
N ASN A 45 5.35 7.98 -0.67
CA ASN A 45 4.55 8.09 -1.89
C ASN A 45 3.38 9.05 -1.72
N ARG A 46 2.76 9.06 -0.54
CA ARG A 46 1.67 9.98 -0.23
C ARG A 46 2.12 11.44 -0.30
N ALA A 47 3.29 11.75 0.24
CA ALA A 47 3.88 13.09 0.19
C ALA A 47 4.17 13.52 -1.25
N PHE A 48 4.75 12.65 -2.07
CA PHE A 48 4.96 12.93 -3.49
C PHE A 48 3.65 13.17 -4.25
N ILE A 49 2.62 12.37 -3.98
CA ILE A 49 1.30 12.57 -4.57
C ILE A 49 0.70 13.92 -4.15
N ASP A 50 0.87 14.35 -2.91
CA ASP A 50 0.41 15.67 -2.46
C ASP A 50 1.11 16.80 -3.21
N GLU A 51 2.43 16.70 -3.41
CA GLU A 51 3.17 17.68 -4.22
C GLU A 51 2.66 17.73 -5.65
N VAL A 52 2.40 16.58 -6.28
CA VAL A 52 1.84 16.54 -7.64
C VAL A 52 0.45 17.17 -7.73
N ILE A 53 -0.41 16.97 -6.73
CA ILE A 53 -1.78 17.52 -6.71
C ILE A 53 -1.78 19.04 -6.51
N LYS A 54 -0.83 19.60 -5.74
CA LYS A 54 -0.74 21.04 -5.49
C LYS A 54 -0.38 21.86 -6.74
N LEU A 55 0.19 21.23 -7.77
CA LEU A 55 0.60 21.89 -9.00
C LEU A 55 -0.62 22.28 -9.83
N LYS A 56 -0.71 23.56 -10.19
CA LYS A 56 -1.79 24.12 -11.02
C LYS A 56 -1.47 24.15 -12.52
N GLU A 57 -0.22 23.94 -12.92
CA GLU A 57 0.26 24.06 -14.30
C GLU A 57 0.85 22.76 -14.84
N ASP A 58 0.95 22.66 -16.17
CA ASP A 58 1.44 21.49 -16.90
C ASP A 58 2.96 21.32 -16.73
N VAL A 59 3.35 20.72 -15.61
CA VAL A 59 4.76 20.40 -15.31
C VAL A 59 5.05 18.94 -15.66
N THR A 60 5.00 18.65 -16.96
CA THR A 60 5.32 17.32 -17.51
C THR A 60 6.70 16.81 -17.03
N GLY A 61 7.69 17.69 -16.85
CA GLY A 61 9.01 17.31 -16.31
C GLY A 61 9.00 16.91 -14.83
N LEU A 62 8.19 17.56 -14.01
CA LEU A 62 8.09 17.27 -12.58
C LEU A 62 7.30 15.99 -12.33
N THR A 63 6.22 15.75 -13.07
CA THR A 63 5.46 14.49 -12.95
C THR A 63 6.33 13.28 -13.34
N LEU A 64 7.18 13.43 -14.36
CA LEU A 64 8.16 12.42 -14.72
C LEU A 64 9.19 12.18 -13.60
N ALA A 65 9.79 13.24 -13.04
CA ALA A 65 10.72 13.12 -11.93
C ALA A 65 10.07 12.43 -10.71
N MET A 66 8.84 12.83 -10.36
CA MET A 66 8.07 12.20 -9.27
C MET A 66 7.74 10.73 -9.55
N ALA A 67 7.57 10.34 -10.82
CA ALA A 67 7.39 8.93 -11.18
C ALA A 67 8.64 8.09 -10.92
N GLU A 68 9.84 8.66 -11.08
CA GLU A 68 11.08 7.95 -10.78
C GLU A 68 11.28 7.79 -9.27
N GLU A 69 10.82 8.77 -8.48
CA GLU A 69 10.90 8.75 -7.01
C GLU A 69 9.79 7.94 -6.32
N LEU A 70 8.72 7.55 -7.02
CA LEU A 70 7.70 6.65 -6.46
C LEU A 70 8.32 5.28 -6.12
N GLU A 71 8.40 5.01 -4.83
CA GLU A 71 8.95 3.77 -4.27
C GLU A 71 7.88 2.70 -4.16
N VAL A 72 8.19 1.49 -4.64
CA VAL A 72 7.32 0.31 -4.46
C VAL A 72 8.16 -0.92 -4.09
N SER A 73 9.36 -0.70 -3.53
CA SER A 73 10.33 -1.77 -3.28
C SER A 73 9.88 -2.73 -2.17
N ALA A 74 9.14 -2.26 -1.17
CA ALA A 74 8.56 -3.13 -0.15
C ALA A 74 7.47 -4.02 -0.74
N PHE A 75 6.61 -3.48 -1.59
CA PHE A 75 5.61 -4.26 -2.29
C PHE A 75 6.22 -5.26 -3.28
N ASN A 76 7.21 -4.85 -4.06
CA ASN A 76 7.87 -5.74 -5.01
C ASN A 76 8.49 -6.94 -4.30
N LYS A 77 9.13 -6.74 -3.14
CA LYS A 77 9.69 -7.84 -2.34
C LYS A 77 8.63 -8.79 -1.81
N LEU A 78 7.41 -8.31 -1.55
CA LEU A 78 6.29 -9.17 -1.19
C LEU A 78 5.76 -9.95 -2.40
N GLU A 79 5.59 -9.29 -3.55
CA GLU A 79 5.20 -9.94 -4.82
C GLU A 79 6.21 -11.04 -5.20
N ASP A 80 7.50 -10.71 -5.21
CA ASP A 80 8.62 -11.60 -5.56
C ASP A 80 8.77 -12.80 -4.60
N SER A 81 8.21 -12.69 -3.40
CA SER A 81 8.29 -13.76 -2.42
C SER A 81 7.28 -14.89 -2.63
N PHE A 82 6.29 -14.70 -3.52
CA PHE A 82 5.18 -15.63 -3.75
C PHE A 82 4.37 -15.97 -2.49
N MET A 83 4.50 -15.13 -1.46
CA MET A 83 3.78 -15.28 -0.20
C MET A 83 2.40 -14.63 -0.30
N PRO A 84 1.33 -15.28 0.20
CA PRO A 84 0.01 -14.66 0.27
C PRO A 84 0.07 -13.37 1.09
N ILE A 85 -0.43 -12.27 0.52
CA ILE A 85 -0.40 -10.95 1.18
C ILE A 85 -1.26 -10.92 2.45
N GLU A 86 -2.31 -11.75 2.49
CA GLU A 86 -3.20 -12.00 3.62
C GLU A 86 -2.44 -12.53 4.84
N LEU A 87 -1.27 -13.13 4.65
CA LEU A 87 -0.44 -13.58 5.76
C LEU A 87 0.07 -12.38 6.58
N PHE A 88 0.35 -11.26 5.92
CA PHE A 88 0.91 -10.06 6.54
C PHE A 88 -0.15 -8.98 6.81
N PHE A 89 -1.26 -9.01 6.07
CA PHE A 89 -2.35 -8.05 6.11
C PHE A 89 -3.70 -8.74 6.31
N ASP A 90 -3.89 -9.32 7.49
CA ASP A 90 -5.02 -10.18 7.86
C ASP A 90 -6.18 -9.44 8.56
N CYS A 91 -6.12 -8.11 8.63
CA CYS A 91 -7.13 -7.34 9.34
C CYS A 91 -8.38 -7.03 8.49
N GLU A 92 -9.41 -6.52 9.16
CA GLU A 92 -10.57 -5.93 8.48
C GLU A 92 -10.16 -4.72 7.62
N ARG A 93 -10.94 -4.51 6.55
CA ARG A 93 -10.79 -3.36 5.66
C ARG A 93 -10.87 -2.02 6.45
N PRO A 94 -10.26 -0.94 5.94
CA PRO A 94 -10.39 0.37 6.55
C PRO A 94 -11.83 0.84 6.70
N ALA A 95 -12.11 1.48 7.84
CA ALA A 95 -13.38 2.17 8.05
C ALA A 95 -13.49 3.36 7.07
N LEU A 96 -14.61 3.43 6.37
CA LEU A 96 -14.86 4.45 5.36
C LEU A 96 -15.74 5.54 5.98
N ASP A 97 -15.36 6.79 5.76
CA ASP A 97 -16.21 7.93 6.05
C ASP A 97 -17.07 8.22 4.82
N GLU A 98 -18.31 7.73 4.84
CA GLU A 98 -19.25 7.83 3.73
C GLU A 98 -19.73 9.26 3.48
N GLU A 99 -19.70 10.13 4.49
CA GLU A 99 -20.18 11.51 4.39
C GLU A 99 -19.14 12.42 3.71
N SER A 100 -17.85 12.20 3.98
CA SER A 100 -16.78 13.05 3.45
C SER A 100 -16.07 12.51 2.20
N SER A 101 -16.31 11.24 1.85
CA SER A 101 -15.65 10.58 0.71
C SER A 101 -16.40 10.79 -0.61
N ASP A 102 -15.66 10.89 -1.72
CA ASP A 102 -16.24 10.90 -3.07
C ASP A 102 -17.00 9.58 -3.31
N GLY A 103 -18.28 9.65 -3.68
CA GLY A 103 -19.13 8.48 -3.89
C GLY A 103 -18.59 7.49 -4.94
N GLN A 104 -17.81 7.97 -5.92
CA GLN A 104 -17.15 7.08 -6.88
C GLN A 104 -16.00 6.30 -6.24
N PHE A 105 -15.27 6.91 -5.30
CA PHE A 105 -14.20 6.23 -4.56
C PHE A 105 -14.79 5.15 -3.66
N LEU A 106 -15.91 5.45 -2.98
CA LEU A 106 -16.66 4.47 -2.19
C LEU A 106 -17.13 3.30 -3.06
N ASN A 107 -17.70 3.58 -4.23
CA ASN A 107 -18.12 2.53 -5.17
C ASN A 107 -16.95 1.65 -5.60
N TRP A 108 -15.80 2.23 -5.99
CA TRP A 108 -14.62 1.44 -6.34
C TRP A 108 -14.04 0.64 -5.17
N ALA A 109 -14.15 1.18 -3.95
CA ALA A 109 -13.68 0.54 -2.73
C ALA A 109 -14.64 -0.53 -2.18
N SER A 110 -15.89 -0.57 -2.63
CA SER A 110 -16.88 -1.56 -2.19
C SER A 110 -16.45 -3.01 -2.45
N GLN A 111 -15.59 -3.22 -3.46
CA GLN A 111 -15.03 -4.52 -3.83
C GLN A 111 -13.82 -4.93 -2.97
N LEU A 112 -13.37 -4.09 -2.04
CA LEU A 112 -12.21 -4.35 -1.19
C LEU A 112 -12.69 -4.89 0.15
N GLU A 113 -12.86 -6.21 0.22
CA GLU A 113 -13.51 -6.89 1.34
C GLU A 113 -12.66 -6.92 2.61
N ASN A 114 -11.33 -6.86 2.48
CA ASN A 114 -10.39 -6.98 3.60
C ASN A 114 -9.16 -6.06 3.43
N GLU A 115 -8.28 -6.03 4.45
CA GLU A 115 -7.07 -5.21 4.43
C GLU A 115 -6.10 -5.62 3.32
N ALA A 116 -5.89 -6.92 3.10
CA ALA A 116 -5.02 -7.45 2.05
C ALA A 116 -5.41 -6.91 0.66
N LEU A 117 -6.68 -7.04 0.27
CA LEU A 117 -7.21 -6.52 -1.00
C LEU A 117 -7.06 -5.00 -1.09
N TRP A 118 -7.19 -4.27 0.02
CA TRP A 118 -6.97 -2.83 0.06
C TRP A 118 -5.51 -2.46 -0.22
N VAL A 119 -4.59 -3.15 0.43
CA VAL A 119 -3.15 -2.95 0.31
C VAL A 119 -2.67 -3.33 -1.10
N GLU A 120 -3.16 -4.44 -1.64
CA GLU A 120 -2.92 -4.85 -3.02
C GLU A 120 -3.47 -3.81 -4.02
N ARG A 121 -4.67 -3.27 -3.77
CA ARG A 121 -5.23 -2.19 -4.60
C ARG A 121 -4.34 -0.97 -4.62
N ILE A 122 -3.79 -0.56 -3.47
CA ILE A 122 -2.83 0.55 -3.39
C ILE A 122 -1.62 0.25 -4.26
N TYR A 123 -1.03 -0.94 -4.12
CA TYR A 123 0.14 -1.35 -4.90
C TYR A 123 -0.10 -1.27 -6.42
N MET A 124 -1.18 -1.90 -6.89
CA MET A 124 -1.53 -1.88 -8.32
C MET A 124 -1.77 -0.47 -8.83
N ARG A 125 -2.45 0.38 -8.04
CA ARG A 125 -2.73 1.76 -8.43
C ARG A 125 -1.48 2.63 -8.45
N LEU A 126 -0.53 2.42 -7.54
CA LEU A 126 0.78 3.08 -7.58
C LEU A 126 1.58 2.70 -8.83
N ARG A 127 1.60 1.41 -9.22
CA ARG A 127 2.25 0.97 -10.47
C ARG A 127 1.63 1.61 -11.70
N ILE A 128 0.30 1.63 -11.77
CA ILE A 128 -0.43 2.30 -12.87
C ILE A 128 -0.14 3.80 -12.88
N LEU A 129 -0.10 4.45 -11.72
CA LEU A 129 0.18 5.87 -11.59
C LEU A 129 1.60 6.19 -12.09
N ARG A 130 2.59 5.42 -11.63
CA ARG A 130 3.99 5.53 -12.08
C ARG A 130 4.12 5.37 -13.59
N ALA A 131 3.49 4.35 -14.18
CA ALA A 131 3.50 4.13 -15.62
C ALA A 131 2.85 5.30 -16.39
N ARG A 132 1.74 5.86 -15.88
CA ARG A 132 1.07 7.00 -16.51
C ARG A 132 1.90 8.26 -16.49
N TRP A 133 2.54 8.55 -15.35
CA TRP A 133 3.42 9.71 -15.22
C TRP A 133 4.67 9.59 -16.09
N ARG A 134 5.24 8.38 -16.23
CA ARG A 134 6.33 8.12 -17.19
C ARG A 134 5.95 8.38 -18.64
N CYS A 135 4.69 8.15 -19.01
CA CYS A 135 4.18 8.44 -20.34
C CYS A 135 3.79 9.91 -20.55
N SER A 136 4.19 10.83 -19.66
CA SER A 136 3.85 12.26 -19.72
C SER A 136 2.35 12.52 -19.86
N LYS A 137 1.51 11.60 -19.37
CA LYS A 137 0.05 11.82 -19.39
C LYS A 137 -0.28 12.80 -18.28
N VAL A 138 -0.83 13.96 -18.67
CA VAL A 138 -1.36 14.96 -17.74
C VAL A 138 -2.24 14.22 -16.72
N PRO A 139 -1.94 14.33 -15.42
CA PRO A 139 -2.67 13.59 -14.41
C PRO A 139 -4.13 14.04 -14.41
N LYS A 140 -5.04 13.21 -14.95
CA LYS A 140 -6.47 13.44 -14.73
C LYS A 140 -6.73 13.33 -13.23
N ASN A 141 -7.09 14.47 -12.64
CA ASN A 141 -7.12 14.74 -11.19
C ASN A 141 -7.72 13.59 -10.35
N LYS A 142 -8.80 12.96 -10.82
CA LYS A 142 -9.55 11.96 -10.05
C LYS A 142 -8.80 10.64 -9.80
N SER A 143 -7.95 10.19 -10.73
CA SER A 143 -7.19 8.95 -10.52
C SER A 143 -6.10 9.11 -9.47
N VAL A 144 -5.43 10.27 -9.47
CA VAL A 144 -4.38 10.60 -8.48
C VAL A 144 -5.01 10.79 -7.10
N GLN A 145 -6.12 11.52 -7.05
CA GLN A 145 -6.92 11.71 -5.84
C GLN A 145 -7.40 10.38 -5.25
N TYR A 146 -7.78 9.40 -6.10
CA TYR A 146 -8.17 8.07 -5.61
C TYR A 146 -7.00 7.31 -4.97
N VAL A 147 -5.80 7.34 -5.57
CA VAL A 147 -4.60 6.72 -4.95
C VAL A 147 -4.28 7.38 -3.61
N ARG A 148 -4.32 8.71 -3.57
CA ARG A 148 -4.19 9.51 -2.34
C ARG A 148 -5.20 9.08 -1.28
N TRP A 149 -6.47 8.99 -1.65
CA TRP A 149 -7.54 8.59 -0.75
C TRP A 149 -7.36 7.16 -0.22
N LEU A 150 -7.01 6.19 -1.07
CA LEU A 150 -6.74 4.82 -0.63
C LEU A 150 -5.63 4.76 0.43
N ILE A 151 -4.54 5.50 0.20
CA ILE A 151 -3.39 5.55 1.11
C ILE A 151 -3.76 6.26 2.41
N ASP A 152 -4.41 7.43 2.34
CA ASP A 152 -4.82 8.20 3.52
C ASP A 152 -5.76 7.40 4.42
N THR A 153 -6.77 6.77 3.83
CA THR A 153 -7.75 5.96 4.56
C THR A 153 -7.07 4.80 5.28
N TRP A 154 -6.14 4.11 4.61
CA TRP A 154 -5.39 3.02 5.23
C TRP A 154 -4.44 3.50 6.34
N LEU A 155 -3.66 4.56 6.09
CA LEU A 155 -2.71 5.10 7.07
C LEU A 155 -3.39 5.66 8.33
N LYS A 156 -4.58 6.26 8.21
CA LYS A 156 -5.41 6.68 9.35
C LYS A 156 -5.74 5.50 10.27
N GLN A 157 -6.17 4.38 9.68
CA GLN A 157 -6.46 3.16 10.44
C GLN A 157 -5.22 2.61 11.16
N GLN A 158 -4.06 2.58 10.50
CA GLN A 158 -2.81 2.13 11.14
C GLN A 158 -2.42 3.03 12.31
N THR A 159 -2.66 4.34 12.21
CA THR A 159 -2.36 5.30 13.28
C THR A 159 -3.26 5.10 14.49
N ASN A 160 -4.56 4.81 14.27
CA ASN A 160 -5.49 4.52 15.35
C ASN A 160 -5.15 3.20 16.06
N ARG A 161 -4.64 2.20 15.33
CA ARG A 161 -4.20 0.92 15.91
C ARG A 161 -2.94 1.02 16.75
N ASN A 162 -1.97 1.85 16.34
CA ASN A 162 -0.75 2.06 17.12
C ASN A 162 -0.99 2.84 18.44
N ARG A 163 -2.17 3.43 18.63
CA ARG A 163 -2.57 4.07 19.91
C ARG A 163 -3.22 3.10 20.90
N THR A 164 -3.59 1.89 20.44
CA THR A 164 -4.25 0.85 21.24
C THR A 164 -3.31 -0.26 21.71
N PHE A 165 -2.01 -0.12 21.50
CA PHE A 165 -0.96 -0.97 22.06
C PHE A 165 -0.16 -0.23 23.12
#